data_AF-A0A7C6Y1S0-F1
#
_entry.id   AF-A0A7C6Y1S0-F1
#
_cell.length_a   1.000
_cell.length_b   1.000
_cell.length_c   1.000
_cell.angle_alpha   90.00
_cell.angle_beta   90.00
_cell.angle_gamma   90.00
#
_symmetry.space_group_name_H-M   'P 1'
#
loop_
_entity.id
_entity.type
_entity.pdbx_description
1 polymer ?
#
loop_
_entity_poly.entity_id
_entity_poly.type
_entity_poly.pdbx_seq_one_letter_code
_entity_poly.pdbx_strand_id
1 'polypeptide(L)' 'VFMLIFPQLDAYIINPKIYQTKLKLNPIITIAFILLGQAFFGIIGAILSVPFLVIFEVTMQFYKDNIKKGIKKINEHL' A
#
# COMPACT_ATOMS: atom_id res chain seq x y z
N VAL A 1 35.21 4.05 6.80
CA VAL A 1 34.77 3.23 5.64
C VAL A 1 33.59 2.34 5.98
N PHE A 2 33.68 1.46 6.99
CA PHE A 2 32.56 0.61 7.44
C PHE A 2 31.28 1.40 7.76
N MET A 3 31.39 2.46 8.54
CA MET A 3 30.26 3.32 8.94
C MET A 3 29.65 4.15 7.79
N LEU A 4 30.30 4.24 6.63
CA LEU A 4 29.74 4.93 5.46
C LEU A 4 29.00 3.95 4.53
N ILE A 5 29.57 2.77 4.31
CA ILE A 5 29.02 1.80 3.34
C ILE A 5 27.85 1.02 3.92
N PHE A 6 27.89 0.64 5.21
CA PHE A 6 26.85 -0.18 5.82
C PHE A 6 25.47 0.52 5.85
N PRO A 7 25.35 1.79 6.28
CA PRO A 7 24.05 2.48 6.28
C PRO A 7 23.49 2.74 4.88
N GLN A 8 24.36 2.91 3.88
CA GLN A 8 23.95 3.05 2.48
C GLN A 8 23.38 1.73 1.96
N LEU A 9 24.04 0.60 2.24
CA LEU A 9 23.54 -0.72 1.87
C LEU A 9 22.19 -1.03 2.55
N ASP A 10 22.07 -0.68 3.84
CA ASP A 10 20.82 -0.84 4.58
C ASP A 10 19.70 0.02 4.00
N ALA A 11 19.98 1.30 3.74
CA ALA A 11 18.99 2.25 3.23
C ALA A 11 18.51 1.92 1.81
N TYR A 12 19.42 1.52 0.92
CA TYR A 12 19.12 1.37 -0.51
C TYR A 12 18.80 -0.05 -0.95
N ILE A 13 19.19 -1.11 -0.21
CA ILE A 13 18.97 -2.50 -0.63
C ILE A 13 18.13 -3.28 0.39
N ILE A 14 18.49 -3.23 1.66
CA ILE A 14 17.86 -4.07 2.69
C ILE A 14 16.46 -3.55 3.02
N ASN A 15 16.32 -2.25 3.27
CA ASN A 15 15.03 -1.61 3.49
C ASN A 15 14.02 -1.89 2.35
N PRO A 16 14.30 -1.56 1.08
CA PRO A 16 13.32 -1.79 0.02
C PRO A 16 12.99 -3.26 -0.22
N LYS A 17 13.90 -4.20 0.12
CA LYS A 17 13.64 -5.64 0.01
C LYS A 17 12.74 -6.16 1.15
N ILE A 18 12.86 -5.61 2.35
CA ILE A 18 12.04 -5.98 3.50
C ILE A 18 10.66 -5.30 3.43
N TYR A 19 10.62 -4.03 3.04
CA TYR A 19 9.37 -3.23 2.95
C TYR A 19 8.65 -3.37 1.60
N GLN A 20 9.02 -4.36 0.77
CA GLN A 20 8.56 -4.48 -0.61
C GLN A 20 7.09 -4.88 -0.78
N THR A 21 6.25 -4.67 0.23
CA THR A 21 4.79 -4.67 0.09
C THR A 21 4.42 -3.47 -0.77
N LYS A 22 4.55 -3.61 -2.09
CA LYS A 22 4.13 -2.61 -3.06
C LYS A 22 2.62 -2.44 -2.92
N LEU A 23 2.21 -1.44 -2.17
CA LEU A 23 0.82 -1.03 -2.12
C LEU A 23 0.46 -0.49 -3.49
N LYS A 24 -0.34 -1.25 -4.24
CA LYS A 24 -0.74 -0.90 -5.61
C LYS A 24 -1.86 0.13 -5.58
N LEU A 25 -1.55 1.32 -5.05
CA LEU A 25 -2.49 2.44 -5.08
C LEU A 25 -2.60 2.96 -6.51
N ASN A 26 -3.83 3.07 -7.01
CA ASN A 26 -4.10 3.76 -8.26
C ASN A 26 -3.95 5.27 -8.06
N PRO A 27 -3.00 5.95 -8.73
CA PRO A 27 -2.75 7.39 -8.54
C PRO A 27 -3.98 8.27 -8.72
N ILE A 28 -4.88 7.91 -9.65
CA ILE A 28 -6.11 8.68 -9.92
C ILE A 28 -7.04 8.64 -8.70
N ILE A 29 -7.25 7.45 -8.13
CA ILE A 29 -8.11 7.26 -6.95
C ILE A 29 -7.48 7.96 -5.75
N THR A 30 -6.16 7.89 -5.60
CA THR A 30 -5.43 8.58 -4.53
C THR A 30 -5.65 10.09 -4.57
N ILE A 31 -5.50 10.71 -5.74
CA ILE A 31 -5.73 12.15 -5.90
C ILE A 31 -7.19 12.49 -5.58
N ALA A 32 -8.15 11.71 -6.08
CA ALA A 32 -9.57 11.92 -5.78
C ALA A 32 -9.87 11.83 -4.27
N PHE A 33 -9.30 10.85 -3.57
CA PHE A 33 -9.47 10.69 -2.12
C PHE A 33 -8.86 11.86 -1.33
N ILE A 34 -7.66 12.31 -1.74
CA ILE A 34 -7.01 13.47 -1.14
C ILE A 34 -7.89 14.70 -1.33
N LEU A 35 -8.35 14.99 -2.55
CA LEU A 35 -9.21 16.14 -2.84
C LEU A 35 -10.51 16.10 -2.03
N LEU A 36 -11.12 14.91 -1.88
CA LEU A 36 -12.29 14.72 -1.03
C LEU A 36 -11.97 15.05 0.43
N GLY A 37 -10.91 14.49 1.01
CA GLY A 37 -10.54 14.81 2.40
C GLY A 37 -10.18 16.28 2.58
N GLN A 38 -9.52 16.91 1.59
CA GLN A 38 -9.24 18.35 1.58
C GLN A 38 -10.53 19.16 1.64
N ALA A 39 -11.56 18.76 0.88
CA ALA A 39 -12.83 19.48 0.83
C ALA A 39 -13.61 19.39 2.16
N PHE A 40 -13.55 18.26 2.87
CA PHE A 40 -14.28 18.07 4.14
C PHE A 40 -13.57 18.67 5.36
N PHE A 41 -12.24 18.54 5.47
CA PHE A 41 -11.49 18.91 6.68
C PHE A 41 -10.25 19.78 6.39
N GLY A 42 -10.15 20.36 5.19
CA GLY A 42 -9.02 21.20 4.78
C GLY A 42 -7.70 20.43 4.74
N ILE A 43 -6.61 21.11 5.09
CA ILE A 43 -5.26 20.52 5.09
C ILE A 43 -5.13 19.28 5.99
N ILE A 44 -5.91 19.20 7.07
CA ILE A 44 -5.88 18.06 7.99
C ILE A 44 -6.49 16.83 7.29
N GLY A 45 -7.62 17.03 6.60
CA GLY A 45 -8.26 15.96 5.82
C GLY A 45 -7.38 15.46 4.70
N ALA A 46 -6.61 16.35 4.06
CA ALA A 46 -5.61 15.96 3.06
C ALA A 46 -4.59 14.96 3.59
N ILE A 47 -3.99 15.28 4.73
CA ILE A 47 -2.93 14.50 5.36
C ILE A 47 -3.48 13.14 5.80
N LEU A 48 -4.69 13.13 6.37
CA LEU A 48 -5.35 11.91 6.83
C LEU A 48 -5.92 11.05 5.70
N SER A 49 -6.15 11.61 4.51
CA SER A 49 -6.71 10.87 3.37
C SER A 49 -5.79 9.73 2.92
N VAL A 50 -4.48 9.96 2.92
CA VAL A 50 -3.48 8.97 2.48
C VAL A 50 -3.46 7.73 3.39
N PRO A 51 -3.26 7.84 4.72
CA PRO A 51 -3.28 6.66 5.59
C PRO A 51 -4.64 5.95 5.58
N PHE A 52 -5.75 6.68 5.46
CA PHE A 52 -7.07 6.08 5.38
C PHE A 52 -7.26 5.26 4.10
N LEU A 53 -6.85 5.81 2.95
CA LEU A 53 -6.85 5.10 1.67
C LEU A 53 -5.99 3.85 1.71
N VAL A 54 -4.80 3.94 2.33
CA VAL A 54 -3.90 2.79 2.51
C VAL A 54 -4.57 1.65 3.26
N ILE A 55 -5.21 1.94 4.39
CA ILE A 55 -5.92 0.94 5.20
C ILE A 55 -7.06 0.30 4.39
N PHE A 56 -7.81 1.11 3.64
CA PHE A 56 -8.90 0.66 2.80
C PHE A 56 -8.42 -0.28 1.69
N GLU A 57 -7.37 0.11 0.95
CA GLU A 57 -6.82 -0.68 -0.15
C GLU A 57 -6.23 -2.01 0.36
N VAL A 58 -5.46 -1.98 1.47
CA VAL A 58 -4.92 -3.19 2.10
C VAL A 58 -6.05 -4.15 2.48
N THR A 59 -7.11 -3.63 3.11
CA THR A 59 -8.26 -4.44 3.51
C THR A 59 -8.91 -5.07 2.29
N MET A 60 -9.17 -4.29 1.24
CA MET A 60 -9.80 -4.80 0.03
C MET A 60 -8.94 -5.83 -0.69
N GLN A 61 -7.62 -5.63 -0.72
CA GLN A 61 -6.66 -6.57 -1.28
C GLN A 61 -6.64 -7.87 -0.48
N PHE A 62 -6.65 -7.80 0.85
CA PHE A 62 -6.70 -8.96 1.72
C PHE A 62 -7.94 -9.82 1.42
N TYR A 63 -9.12 -9.23 1.30
CA TYR A 63 -10.33 -9.98 0.95
C TYR A 63 -10.28 -10.57 -0.47
N LYS A 64 -9.84 -9.79 -1.47
CA LYS A 64 -9.69 -10.27 -2.86
C LYS A 64 -8.75 -11.46 -2.97
N ASP A 65 -7.61 -11.42 -2.28
CA ASP A 65 -6.62 -12.49 -2.31
C ASP A 65 -7.15 -13.78 -1.65
N ASN A 66 -7.93 -13.66 -0.57
CA ASN A 66 -8.58 -14.81 0.07
C ASN A 66 -9.65 -15.45 -0.84
N ILE A 67 -10.50 -14.64 -1.47
CA ILE A 67 -11.54 -15.14 -2.39
C ILE A 67 -10.90 -15.81 -3.62
N LYS A 68 -9.88 -15.18 -4.22
CA LYS A 68 -9.20 -15.72 -5.40
C LYS A 68 -8.52 -17.06 -5.13
N LYS A 69 -7.95 -17.25 -3.92
CA LYS A 69 -7.40 -18.54 -3.47
C LYS A 69 -8.49 -19.60 -3.35
N GLY A 70 -9.66 -19.25 -2.80
CA GLY A 70 -10.80 -20.16 -2.69
C GLY A 70 -11.32 -20.63 -4.04
N ILE A 71 -11.50 -19.71 -5.00
CA ILE A 71 -11.98 -20.03 -6.36
C ILE A 71 -10.97 -20.92 -7.09
N LYS A 72 -9.66 -20.63 -6.99
CA LYS A 72 -8.62 -21.43 -7.64
C LYS A 72 -8.61 -22.88 -7.15
N LYS A 73 -8.81 -23.09 -5.84
CA LYS A 73 -8.84 -24.43 -5.23
C LYS A 73 -10.02 -25.27 -5.75
N ILE A 74 -11.18 -24.65 -5.96
CA ILE A 74 -12.37 -25.33 -6.50
C ILE A 74 -12.13 -25.75 -7.95
N ASN A 75 -11.53 -24.87 -8.76
CA ASN A 75 -11.28 -25.13 -10.18
C ASN A 75 -10.15 -26.14 -10.43
N GLU A 76 -9.28 -26.40 -9.44
CA GLU A 76 -8.26 -27.45 -9.51
C GLU A 76 -8.81 -28.84 -9.13
N HIS A 77 -9.98 -28.91 -8.49
CA HIS A 77 -10.64 -30.15 -8.08
C HIS A 77 -11.82 -30.55 -8.98
N LEU A 78 -12.14 -29.75 -10.01
CA LEU A 78 -13.08 -30.02 -11.10
C LEU A 78 -12.31 -30.43 -12.35
#